data_AF-A0A4Q5SBP3-F1
#
_entry.id   AF-A0A4Q5SBP3-F1
#
_cell.length_a   1.000
_cell.length_b   1.000
_cell.length_c   1.000
_cell.angle_alpha   90.00
_cell.angle_beta   90.00
_cell.angle_gamma   90.00
#
_symmetry.space_group_name_H-M   'P 1'
#
loop_
_entity.id
_entity.type
_entity.pdbx_description
1 polymer ?
#
loop_
_entity_poly.entity_id
_entity_poly.type
_entity_poly.pdbx_seq_one_letter_code
_entity_poly.pdbx_strand_id
1 'polypeptide(L)' 'VNLTLGLPIVRTSPDHGTAFGIAGKDQAEPGAMIAAIRMAAQAAEHRAIYDAAGA' A
#
# COMPACT_ATOMS: atom_id res chain seq x y z
N VAL A 1 -1.80 -2.81 7.14
CA VAL A 1 -1.44 -1.89 6.03
C VAL A 1 -1.27 -0.48 6.56
N ASN A 2 -0.23 0.23 6.14
CA ASN A 2 -0.04 1.66 6.45
C ASN A 2 -0.37 2.53 5.23
N LEU A 3 -1.08 3.63 5.43
CA LEU A 3 -1.38 4.67 4.42
C LEU A 3 -0.78 6.01 4.89
N THR A 4 -0.08 6.72 4.00
CA THR A 4 0.45 8.05 4.32
C THR A 4 -0.44 9.13 3.72
N LEU A 5 -0.98 10.00 4.58
CA LEU A 5 -1.79 11.15 4.19
C LEU A 5 -0.93 12.41 4.03
N GLY A 6 -1.39 13.35 3.21
CA GLY A 6 -0.73 14.65 2.99
C GLY A 6 0.36 14.65 1.91
N LEU A 7 0.66 13.52 1.28
CA LEU A 7 1.56 13.46 0.12
C LEU A 7 0.81 13.81 -1.18
N PRO A 8 1.51 14.35 -2.20
CA PRO A 8 0.91 14.62 -3.51
C PRO A 8 0.64 13.35 -4.34
N ILE A 9 0.97 12.17 -3.80
CA ILE A 9 0.82 10.85 -4.42
C ILE A 9 0.15 9.89 -3.45
N VAL A 10 -0.50 8.85 -3.98
CA VAL A 10 -0.98 7.72 -3.18
C VAL A 10 0.24 6.91 -2.70
N ARG A 11 0.36 6.70 -1.39
CA ARG A 11 1.44 5.89 -0.81
C ARG A 11 0.91 4.97 0.28
N THR A 12 1.03 3.66 0.04
CA THR A 12 0.79 2.61 1.03
C THR A 12 2.08 1.86 1.34
N SER A 13 2.10 1.09 2.43
CA SER A 13 3.16 0.13 2.73
C SER A 13 2.62 -1.06 3.54
N PRO A 14 3.34 -2.21 3.55
CA PRO A 14 3.10 -3.23 4.57
C PRO A 14 3.25 -2.64 5.99
N ASP A 15 2.66 -3.31 6.97
CA ASP A 15 2.66 -2.92 8.39
C ASP A 15 3.74 -3.61 9.22
N HIS A 16 4.66 -4.34 8.57
CA HIS A 16 5.81 -4.96 9.20
C HIS A 16 7.14 -4.36 8.70
N GLY A 17 8.22 -4.66 9.44
CA GLY A 17 9.59 -4.29 9.07
C GLY A 17 10.25 -5.28 8.11
N THR A 18 11.58 -5.24 8.04
CA THR A 18 12.38 -6.03 7.07
C THR A 18 12.46 -7.52 7.36
N ALA A 19 12.18 -7.94 8.59
CA ALA A 19 12.19 -9.35 9.01
C ALA A 19 13.46 -10.12 8.59
N PHE A 20 14.65 -9.53 8.76
CA PHE A 20 15.93 -10.12 8.31
C PHE A 20 16.17 -11.55 8.81
N GLY A 21 15.66 -11.91 10.00
CA GLY A 21 15.78 -13.27 10.55
C GLY A 21 15.14 -14.38 9.71
N ILE A 22 14.20 -14.03 8.80
CA ILE A 22 13.52 -14.98 7.91
C ILE A 22 13.79 -14.74 6.42
N ALA A 23 14.67 -13.79 6.08
CA ALA A 23 15.03 -13.52 4.70
C ALA A 23 15.64 -14.76 4.03
N GLY A 24 15.13 -15.13 2.86
CA GLY A 24 15.58 -16.31 2.10
C GLY A 24 15.14 -17.66 2.66
N LYS A 25 14.28 -17.70 3.69
CA LYS A 25 13.81 -18.95 4.32
C LYS A 25 12.42 -19.40 3.87
N ASP A 26 11.79 -18.66 2.95
CA ASP A 26 10.42 -18.89 2.47
C ASP A 26 9.36 -18.98 3.58
N GLN A 27 9.52 -18.12 4.61
CA GLN A 27 8.65 -18.05 5.79
C GLN A 27 7.89 -16.72 5.91
N ALA A 28 8.07 -15.81 4.95
CA ALA A 28 7.39 -14.52 4.99
C ALA A 28 5.90 -14.68 4.69
N GLU A 29 5.05 -14.03 5.47
CA GLU A 29 3.62 -13.92 5.18
C GLU A 29 3.40 -12.74 4.21
N PRO A 30 2.93 -12.97 2.97
CA PRO A 30 2.87 -11.92 1.95
C PRO A 30 1.58 -11.07 2.01
N GLY A 31 0.60 -11.43 2.83
CA GLY A 31 -0.73 -10.84 2.90
C GLY A 31 -0.71 -9.33 3.15
N ALA A 32 0.13 -8.85 4.07
CA ALA A 32 0.26 -7.41 4.34
C ALA A 32 0.73 -6.60 3.11
N MET A 33 1.68 -7.13 2.33
CA MET A 33 2.15 -6.50 1.10
C MET A 33 1.09 -6.53 0.00
N ILE A 34 0.42 -7.68 -0.19
CA ILE A 34 -0.68 -7.82 -1.14
C ILE A 34 -1.80 -6.82 -0.82
N ALA A 35 -2.18 -6.72 0.46
CA ALA A 35 -3.19 -5.77 0.91
C ALA A 35 -2.77 -4.31 0.68
N ALA A 36 -1.50 -3.96 0.90
CA ALA A 36 -0.98 -2.62 0.64
C ALA A 36 -1.05 -2.25 -0.85
N ILE A 37 -0.70 -3.17 -1.75
CA ILE A 37 -0.79 -2.97 -3.21
C ILE A 37 -2.25 -2.79 -3.65
N ARG A 38 -3.15 -3.65 -3.18
CA ARG A 38 -4.58 -3.56 -3.50
C ARG A 38 -5.20 -2.24 -3.03
N MET A 39 -4.87 -1.81 -1.81
CA MET A 39 -5.33 -0.53 -1.28
C MET A 39 -4.80 0.65 -2.09
N ALA A 40 -3.55 0.60 -2.57
CA ALA A 40 -3.00 1.65 -3.43
C ALA A 40 -3.78 1.77 -4.74
N ALA A 41 -4.13 0.65 -5.38
CA ALA A 41 -4.92 0.63 -6.60
C ALA A 41 -6.31 1.25 -6.39
N GLN A 42 -7.02 0.85 -5.32
CA GLN A 42 -8.33 1.40 -4.97
C GLN A 42 -8.27 2.91 -4.67
N ALA A 43 -7.27 3.35 -3.91
CA ALA A 43 -7.10 4.76 -3.59
C ALA A 43 -6.76 5.60 -4.85
N ALA A 44 -5.99 5.04 -5.78
CA ALA A 44 -5.69 5.68 -7.05
C ALA A 44 -6.94 5.83 -7.93
N GLU A 45 -7.78 4.80 -8.00
CA GLU A 45 -9.07 4.84 -8.71
C GLU A 45 -9.99 5.92 -8.12
N HIS A 46 -10.16 5.94 -6.80
CA HIS A 46 -10.97 6.96 -6.13
C HIS A 46 -10.45 8.38 -6.35
N ARG A 47 -9.12 8.56 -6.32
CA ARG A 47 -8.52 9.87 -6.62
C ARG A 47 -8.82 10.31 -8.05
N ALA A 48 -8.67 9.43 -9.04
CA ALA A 48 -8.97 9.75 -10.43
C ALA A 48 -10.45 10.13 -10.63
N ILE A 49 -11.37 9.44 -9.94
CA ILE A 49 -12.80 9.78 -9.94
C ILE A 49 -13.03 11.18 -9.34
N TYR A 50 -12.40 11.47 -8.20
CA TYR A 50 -12.52 12.77 -7.53
C TYR A 50 -11.99 13.92 -8.40
N ASP A 51 -10.81 13.73 -9.02
CA ASP A 51 -10.20 14.70 -9.92
C ASP A 51 -11.09 14.92 -11.17
N ALA A 52 -11.68 13.86 -11.73
CA ALA A 52 -12.59 13.94 -12.86
C ALA A 52 -13.95 14.60 -12.52
N ALA A 53 -14.38 14.52 -11.26
CA ALA A 53 -15.60 15.16 -10.77
C ALA A 53 -15.46 16.68 -10.58
N GLY A 54 -14.28 17.25 -10.85
CA GLY A 54 -14.05 18.70 -10.87
C GLY A 54 -13.85 19.33 -9.49
N ALA A 55 -13.34 18.55 -8.54
CA ALA A 55 -12.86 19.08 -7.27
C ALA A 55 -11.46 19.71 -7.36
#